data_AF-A0A938EE94-F1
#
_entry.id   AF-A0A938EE94-F1
#
_cell.length_a   1.000
_cell.length_b   1.000
_cell.length_c   1.000
_cell.angle_alpha   90.00
_cell.angle_beta   90.00
_cell.angle_gamma   90.00
#
_symmetry.space_group_name_H-M   'P 1'
#
loop_
_entity.id
_entity.type
_entity.pdbx_description
1 polymer ?
#
loop_
_entity_poly.entity_id
_entity_poly.type
_entity_poly.pdbx_seq_one_letter_code
_entity_poly.pdbx_strand_id
1 'polypeptide(L)'
;MSIRLPVRGNRKLRRALERANADPQLKAWWHVANVNAVVRLEINDHSWVHIQIVANIALKLLRQLVKNGVEPSVVRDYGMTVEDAELVVVLAALTHCVGMSVHRRGHEDWSLFLAEPKLHTLLDGIVDEPDRTVIVAEVLQAITSHRADGEPLSLEAGILRVADALDMAKGRSRIPFERGRVSMHSLSAAAIDEVSIDDGEERPVRIEILMNNSSGLYQVDGLLKAKLRGSGLEPYVEVLAHIDTESEKRLVPVYRLDP
;
A
#
# COMPACT_ATOMS: atom_id res chain seq x y z
N MET A 1 -13.05 13.15 5.85
CA MET A 1 -12.50 12.00 5.11
C MET A 1 -12.06 12.49 3.73
N SER A 2 -10.76 12.72 3.53
CA SER A 2 -10.23 13.17 2.23
C SER A 2 -8.80 12.65 2.05
N ILE A 3 -8.53 12.13 0.86
CA ILE A 3 -7.22 11.67 0.41
C ILE A 3 -6.49 12.82 -0.28
N ARG A 4 -5.25 13.08 0.11
CA ARG A 4 -4.37 14.12 -0.40
C ARG A 4 -3.09 13.47 -0.91
N LEU A 5 -2.83 13.60 -2.21
CA LEU A 5 -1.63 13.08 -2.86
C LEU A 5 -0.96 14.20 -3.66
N PRO A 6 0.38 14.21 -3.79
CA PRO A 6 1.07 15.16 -4.64
C PRO A 6 0.87 14.81 -6.11
N VAL A 7 -0.07 15.46 -6.80
CA VAL A 7 -0.42 15.13 -8.21
C VAL A 7 0.61 15.58 -9.26
N ARG A 8 1.58 16.44 -8.90
CA ARG A 8 2.73 16.89 -9.74
C ARG A 8 2.44 17.06 -11.25
N GLY A 9 1.34 17.73 -11.61
CA GLY A 9 1.01 18.01 -13.03
C GLY A 9 0.15 16.96 -13.74
N ASN A 10 0.09 15.72 -13.24
CA ASN A 10 -0.77 14.66 -13.79
C ASN A 10 -2.25 15.04 -13.66
N ARG A 11 -2.86 15.46 -14.78
CA ARG A 11 -4.24 15.94 -14.83
C ARG A 11 -5.26 14.79 -14.64
N LYS A 12 -4.95 13.60 -15.14
CA LYS A 12 -5.79 12.40 -15.00
C LYS A 12 -5.91 12.02 -13.51
N LEU A 13 -4.77 11.90 -12.83
CA LEU A 13 -4.69 11.62 -11.41
C LEU A 13 -5.42 12.68 -10.57
N ARG A 14 -5.23 13.97 -10.88
CA ARG A 14 -5.95 15.06 -10.18
C ARG A 14 -7.47 14.87 -10.25
N ARG A 15 -8.01 14.66 -11.45
CA ARG A 15 -9.46 14.49 -11.64
C ARG A 15 -9.98 13.23 -10.95
N ALA A 16 -9.25 12.11 -11.05
CA ALA A 16 -9.63 10.87 -10.38
C ALA A 16 -9.65 11.03 -8.85
N LEU A 17 -8.65 11.71 -8.29
CA LEU A 17 -8.57 12.00 -6.86
C LEU A 17 -9.69 12.96 -6.39
N GLU A 18 -10.01 13.99 -7.18
CA GLU A 18 -11.14 14.89 -6.91
C GLU A 18 -12.47 14.12 -6.87
N ARG A 19 -12.70 13.20 -7.83
CA ARG A 19 -13.89 12.35 -7.86
C ARG A 19 -13.95 11.38 -6.69
N ALA A 20 -12.87 10.67 -6.40
CA ALA A 20 -12.80 9.77 -5.24
C ALA A 20 -13.06 10.52 -3.93
N ASN A 21 -12.55 11.75 -3.80
CA ASN A 21 -12.82 12.63 -2.67
C ASN A 21 -14.24 13.20 -2.64
N ALA A 22 -14.95 13.27 -3.76
CA ALA A 22 -16.35 13.70 -3.81
C ALA A 22 -17.33 12.53 -3.64
N ASP A 23 -16.90 11.29 -3.88
CA ASP A 23 -17.76 10.10 -3.91
C ASP A 23 -18.22 9.68 -2.48
N PRO A 24 -19.53 9.77 -2.17
CA PRO A 24 -20.04 9.41 -0.85
C PRO A 24 -20.06 7.89 -0.61
N GLN A 25 -20.22 7.08 -1.66
CA GLN A 25 -20.28 5.63 -1.55
C GLN A 25 -18.90 5.06 -1.22
N LEU A 26 -17.85 5.52 -1.91
CA LEU A 26 -16.47 5.10 -1.64
C LEU A 26 -16.07 5.43 -0.19
N LYS A 27 -16.42 6.63 0.29
CA LYS A 27 -16.23 7.02 1.69
C LYS A 27 -17.00 6.14 2.67
N ALA A 28 -18.24 5.79 2.34
CA ALA A 28 -19.04 4.89 3.15
C ALA A 28 -18.40 3.50 3.24
N TRP A 29 -17.87 2.95 2.14
CA TRP A 29 -17.13 1.68 2.17
C TRP A 29 -15.91 1.73 3.09
N TRP A 30 -15.08 2.77 3.00
CA TRP A 30 -13.95 2.93 3.92
C TRP A 30 -14.38 3.06 5.38
N HIS A 31 -15.52 3.70 5.65
CA HIS A 31 -16.06 3.78 7.01
C HIS A 31 -16.52 2.41 7.52
N VAL A 32 -17.33 1.69 6.73
CA VAL A 32 -17.84 0.36 7.08
C VAL A 32 -16.70 -0.66 7.22
N ALA A 33 -15.71 -0.61 6.33
CA ALA A 33 -14.48 -1.40 6.43
C ALA A 33 -13.81 -1.19 7.79
N ASN A 34 -13.69 0.06 8.25
CA ASN A 34 -13.08 0.34 9.53
C ASN A 34 -13.94 -0.08 10.74
N VAL A 35 -15.27 0.04 10.65
CA VAL A 35 -16.17 -0.48 11.69
C VAL A 35 -16.00 -2.00 11.80
N ASN A 36 -15.92 -2.72 10.67
CA ASN A 36 -15.65 -4.14 10.67
C ASN A 36 -14.29 -4.46 11.30
N ALA A 37 -13.23 -3.75 10.90
CA ALA A 37 -11.88 -3.97 11.39
C ALA A 37 -11.72 -3.64 12.89
N VAL A 38 -12.05 -2.42 13.31
CA VAL A 38 -11.70 -1.91 14.65
C VAL A 38 -12.78 -2.22 15.69
N VAL A 39 -14.07 -2.16 15.32
CA VAL A 39 -15.17 -2.34 16.27
C VAL A 39 -15.58 -3.80 16.40
N ARG A 40 -15.70 -4.53 15.26
CA ARG A 40 -16.21 -5.91 15.26
C ARG A 40 -15.11 -6.96 15.41
N LEU A 41 -13.98 -6.76 14.74
CA LEU A 41 -12.85 -7.71 14.75
C LEU A 41 -11.72 -7.30 15.70
N GLU A 42 -11.73 -6.05 16.17
CA GLU A 42 -10.73 -5.49 17.08
C GLU A 42 -9.28 -5.62 16.54
N ILE A 43 -9.12 -5.47 15.22
CA ILE A 43 -7.83 -5.42 14.52
C ILE A 43 -7.46 -3.98 14.10
N ASN A 44 -6.30 -3.83 13.46
CA ASN A 44 -5.80 -2.54 12.97
C ASN A 44 -6.77 -1.83 12.01
N ASP A 45 -6.69 -0.51 12.00
CA ASP A 45 -7.52 0.37 11.18
C ASP A 45 -7.43 0.04 9.68
N HIS A 46 -8.59 0.05 9.02
CA HIS A 46 -8.76 -0.06 7.56
C HIS A 46 -9.64 1.10 7.05
N SER A 47 -9.47 2.29 7.64
CA SER A 47 -10.20 3.51 7.26
C SER A 47 -9.53 4.26 6.12
N TRP A 48 -10.03 5.46 5.80
CA TRP A 48 -9.32 6.37 4.89
C TRP A 48 -7.90 6.71 5.33
N VAL A 49 -7.55 6.57 6.60
CA VAL A 49 -6.18 6.81 7.08
C VAL A 49 -5.24 5.76 6.51
N HIS A 50 -5.61 4.48 6.59
CA HIS A 50 -4.93 3.38 5.90
C HIS A 50 -4.81 3.65 4.39
N ILE A 51 -5.94 3.93 3.75
CA ILE A 51 -5.98 4.17 2.31
C ILE A 51 -5.08 5.36 1.89
N GLN A 52 -5.04 6.43 2.68
CA GLN A 52 -4.18 7.59 2.46
C GLN A 52 -2.69 7.21 2.53
N ILE A 53 -2.30 6.39 3.50
CA ILE A 53 -0.91 5.96 3.69
C ILE A 53 -0.49 5.06 2.53
N VAL A 54 -1.26 4.01 2.23
CA VAL A 54 -0.98 3.08 1.13
C VAL A 54 -0.90 3.83 -0.20
N ALA A 55 -1.83 4.75 -0.48
CA ALA A 55 -1.80 5.54 -1.72
C ALA A 55 -0.57 6.47 -1.82
N ASN A 56 -0.14 7.06 -0.70
CA ASN A 56 1.09 7.87 -0.66
C ASN A 56 2.33 7.00 -0.93
N ILE A 57 2.42 5.85 -0.25
CA ILE A 57 3.56 4.93 -0.37
C ILE A 57 3.63 4.37 -1.79
N ALA A 58 2.52 3.87 -2.33
CA ALA A 58 2.46 3.31 -3.68
C ALA A 58 2.89 4.34 -4.74
N LEU A 59 2.38 5.58 -4.64
CA LEU A 59 2.77 6.65 -5.55
C LEU A 59 4.24 7.05 -5.39
N LYS A 60 4.77 7.05 -4.15
CA LYS A 60 6.18 7.34 -3.88
C LYS A 60 7.08 6.25 -4.44
N LEU A 61 6.77 4.97 -4.20
CA LEU A 61 7.50 3.82 -4.73
C LEU A 61 7.53 3.84 -6.26
N LEU A 62 6.39 4.00 -6.93
CA LEU A 62 6.33 4.08 -8.38
C LEU A 62 7.26 5.18 -8.92
N ARG A 63 7.17 6.38 -8.34
CA ARG A 63 8.01 7.51 -8.77
C ARG A 63 9.50 7.29 -8.50
N GLN A 64 9.82 6.65 -7.39
CA GLN A 64 11.19 6.32 -7.01
C GLN A 64 11.80 5.28 -7.95
N LEU A 65 11.01 4.28 -8.37
CA LEU A 65 11.37 3.29 -9.38
C LEU A 65 11.58 3.93 -10.76
N VAL A 66 10.62 4.74 -11.22
CA VAL A 66 10.69 5.44 -12.51
C VAL A 66 11.88 6.40 -12.57
N LYS A 67 12.13 7.15 -11.48
CA LYS A 67 13.31 8.03 -11.36
C LYS A 67 14.62 7.27 -11.61
N ASN A 68 14.68 6.01 -11.20
CA ASN A 68 15.85 5.12 -11.33
C ASN A 68 15.78 4.22 -12.58
N GLY A 69 14.96 4.57 -13.57
CA GLY A 69 14.93 3.90 -14.88
C GLY A 69 14.15 2.59 -14.93
N VAL A 70 13.40 2.23 -13.88
CA VAL A 70 12.51 1.07 -13.91
C VAL A 70 11.23 1.45 -14.67
N GLU A 71 10.97 0.74 -15.77
CA GLU A 71 9.82 0.97 -16.64
C GLU A 71 8.53 0.32 -16.05
N PRO A 72 7.42 1.07 -15.88
CA PRO A 72 6.14 0.51 -15.45
C PRO A 72 5.56 -0.48 -16.47
N SER A 73 4.78 -1.47 -16.01
CA SER A 73 4.24 -2.50 -16.88
C SER A 73 3.27 -1.93 -17.89
N VAL A 74 2.44 -0.95 -17.50
CA VAL A 74 1.50 -0.36 -18.46
C VAL A 74 2.18 0.42 -19.59
N VAL A 75 3.37 0.95 -19.31
CA VAL A 75 4.21 1.60 -20.32
C VAL A 75 4.80 0.55 -21.26
N ARG A 76 5.43 -0.48 -20.69
CA ARG A 76 6.09 -1.55 -21.44
C ARG A 76 5.12 -2.36 -22.31
N ASP A 77 3.99 -2.76 -21.74
CA ASP A 77 3.12 -3.80 -22.31
C ASP A 77 2.01 -3.22 -23.20
N TYR A 78 1.63 -1.95 -22.97
CA TYR A 78 0.54 -1.29 -23.70
C TYR A 78 0.92 0.04 -24.34
N GLY A 79 2.17 0.52 -24.17
CA GLY A 79 2.61 1.81 -24.72
C GLY A 79 1.97 3.02 -24.05
N MET A 80 1.44 2.86 -22.83
CA MET A 80 0.82 3.93 -22.06
C MET A 80 1.89 4.84 -21.42
N THR A 81 1.45 5.84 -20.65
CA THR A 81 2.37 6.79 -20.00
C THR A 81 2.63 6.45 -18.53
N VAL A 82 3.71 6.99 -17.97
CA VAL A 82 3.96 6.96 -16.53
C VAL A 82 2.79 7.60 -15.74
N GLU A 83 2.13 8.60 -16.31
CA GLU A 83 0.94 9.22 -15.70
C GLU A 83 -0.23 8.23 -15.57
N ASP A 84 -0.32 7.25 -16.47
CA ASP A 84 -1.31 6.18 -16.41
C ASP A 84 -0.92 5.12 -15.37
N ALA A 85 0.36 4.80 -15.23
CA ALA A 85 0.86 3.95 -14.14
C ALA A 85 0.57 4.57 -12.76
N GLU A 86 0.72 5.89 -12.61
CA GLU A 86 0.32 6.60 -11.39
C GLU A 86 -1.17 6.44 -11.10
N LEU A 87 -2.01 6.43 -12.14
CA LEU A 87 -3.44 6.24 -12.00
C LEU A 87 -3.77 4.82 -11.53
N VAL A 88 -3.10 3.79 -12.08
CA VAL A 88 -3.27 2.39 -11.65
C VAL A 88 -2.93 2.24 -10.17
N VAL A 89 -1.73 2.63 -9.73
CA VAL A 89 -1.31 2.38 -8.33
C VAL A 89 -2.17 3.16 -7.32
N VAL A 90 -2.63 4.36 -7.68
CA VAL A 90 -3.50 5.15 -6.80
C VAL A 90 -4.91 4.58 -6.77
N LEU A 91 -5.52 4.25 -7.91
CA LEU A 91 -6.86 3.66 -7.93
C LEU A 91 -6.90 2.31 -7.22
N ALA A 92 -5.86 1.50 -7.39
CA ALA A 92 -5.72 0.25 -6.66
C ALA A 92 -5.61 0.49 -5.15
N ALA A 93 -4.78 1.44 -4.70
CA ALA A 93 -4.71 1.79 -3.28
C ALA A 93 -6.06 2.28 -2.72
N LEU A 94 -6.80 3.10 -3.47
CA LEU A 94 -8.12 3.62 -3.07
C LEU A 94 -9.19 2.52 -2.91
N THR A 95 -9.02 1.39 -3.60
CA THR A 95 -10.06 0.36 -3.73
C THR A 95 -9.68 -1.02 -3.21
N HIS A 96 -8.40 -1.32 -2.93
CA HIS A 96 -7.94 -2.67 -2.60
C HIS A 96 -8.61 -3.30 -1.38
N CYS A 97 -8.95 -2.49 -0.38
CA CYS A 97 -9.55 -2.94 0.87
C CYS A 97 -11.07 -2.68 0.98
N VAL A 98 -11.77 -2.22 -0.07
CA VAL A 98 -13.21 -1.89 0.05
C VAL A 98 -14.08 -3.10 0.39
N GLY A 99 -13.64 -4.31 0.02
CA GLY A 99 -14.28 -5.58 0.39
C GLY A 99 -14.28 -5.86 1.89
N MET A 100 -13.44 -5.18 2.69
CA MET A 100 -13.54 -5.20 4.15
C MET A 100 -14.88 -4.66 4.65
N SER A 101 -15.61 -3.88 3.85
CA SER A 101 -16.98 -3.46 4.16
C SER A 101 -17.98 -4.62 4.16
N VAL A 102 -17.67 -5.71 3.45
CA VAL A 102 -18.47 -6.95 3.37
C VAL A 102 -17.97 -7.94 4.41
N HIS A 103 -16.70 -8.36 4.33
CA HIS A 103 -16.13 -9.35 5.24
C HIS A 103 -14.60 -9.34 5.20
N ARG A 104 -13.94 -9.77 6.30
CA ARG A 104 -12.47 -9.88 6.40
C ARG A 104 -11.89 -10.99 5.52
N ARG A 105 -12.51 -12.17 5.58
CA ARG A 105 -12.13 -13.33 4.76
C ARG A 105 -12.54 -13.08 3.31
N GLY A 106 -11.57 -13.17 2.40
CA GLY A 106 -11.77 -12.92 0.96
C GLY A 106 -12.07 -11.47 0.64
N HIS A 107 -11.63 -10.52 1.48
CA HIS A 107 -11.88 -9.09 1.25
C HIS A 107 -11.31 -8.61 -0.09
N GLU A 108 -10.26 -9.26 -0.58
CA GLU A 108 -9.67 -9.03 -1.89
C GLU A 108 -10.66 -9.39 -3.00
N ASP A 109 -11.31 -10.55 -2.90
CA ASP A 109 -12.33 -11.00 -3.86
C ASP A 109 -13.58 -10.10 -3.80
N TRP A 110 -14.04 -9.74 -2.60
CA TRP A 110 -15.13 -8.78 -2.42
C TRP A 110 -14.79 -7.40 -2.99
N SER A 111 -13.54 -6.97 -2.86
CA SER A 111 -13.07 -5.71 -3.45
C SER A 111 -13.20 -5.74 -4.97
N LEU A 112 -12.96 -6.85 -5.67
CA LEU A 112 -13.12 -6.92 -7.13
C LEU A 112 -14.56 -6.57 -7.56
N PHE A 113 -15.56 -7.17 -6.89
CA PHE A 113 -16.97 -6.93 -7.21
C PHE A 113 -17.42 -5.48 -6.94
N LEU A 114 -16.86 -4.83 -5.92
CA LEU A 114 -17.19 -3.46 -5.58
C LEU A 114 -16.38 -2.44 -6.40
N ALA A 115 -15.11 -2.75 -6.68
CA ALA A 115 -14.19 -1.85 -7.34
C ALA A 115 -14.45 -1.77 -8.85
N GLU A 116 -14.71 -2.88 -9.54
CA GLU A 116 -14.88 -2.88 -11.00
C GLU A 116 -15.89 -1.81 -11.49
N PRO A 117 -17.16 -1.80 -11.03
CA PRO A 117 -18.12 -0.80 -11.51
C PRO A 117 -17.78 0.61 -11.02
N LYS A 118 -17.14 0.72 -9.84
CA LYS A 118 -16.70 1.99 -9.28
C LYS A 118 -15.57 2.61 -10.11
N LEU A 119 -14.62 1.81 -10.59
CA LEU A 119 -13.48 2.27 -11.38
C LEU A 119 -13.95 2.88 -12.70
N HIS A 120 -14.90 2.24 -13.39
CA HIS A 120 -15.53 2.81 -14.58
C HIS A 120 -16.17 4.18 -14.30
N THR A 121 -16.85 4.32 -13.16
CA THR A 121 -17.45 5.61 -12.74
C THR A 121 -16.38 6.66 -12.44
N LEU A 122 -15.31 6.28 -11.74
CA LEU A 122 -14.22 7.20 -11.39
C LEU A 122 -13.46 7.68 -12.63
N LEU A 123 -13.27 6.81 -13.62
CA LEU A 123 -12.51 7.07 -14.85
C LEU A 123 -13.31 7.74 -15.98
N ASP A 124 -14.63 7.86 -15.85
CA ASP A 124 -15.49 8.29 -16.95
C ASP A 124 -15.15 9.70 -17.49
N GLY A 125 -14.76 9.84 -18.75
CA GLY A 125 -14.31 11.12 -19.32
C GLY A 125 -12.97 11.63 -18.76
N ILE A 126 -12.20 10.76 -18.08
CA ILE A 126 -10.78 10.97 -17.75
C ILE A 126 -9.90 10.16 -18.70
N VAL A 127 -10.28 8.91 -18.95
CA VAL A 127 -9.59 7.97 -19.85
C VAL A 127 -10.62 7.34 -20.77
N ASP A 128 -10.35 7.28 -22.07
CA ASP A 128 -11.25 6.67 -23.06
C ASP A 128 -10.90 5.21 -23.31
N GLU A 129 -11.77 4.47 -23.99
CA GLU A 129 -11.44 3.12 -24.45
C GLU A 129 -10.43 3.17 -25.60
N PRO A 130 -9.49 2.22 -25.70
CA PRO A 130 -9.37 0.98 -24.90
C PRO A 130 -8.57 1.13 -23.59
N ASP A 131 -7.89 2.26 -23.38
CA ASP A 131 -7.00 2.50 -22.24
C ASP A 131 -7.71 2.36 -20.89
N ARG A 132 -8.99 2.76 -20.83
CA ARG A 132 -9.82 2.61 -19.63
C ARG A 132 -9.94 1.13 -19.23
N THR A 133 -10.21 0.24 -20.16
CA THR A 133 -10.27 -1.22 -19.90
C THR A 133 -8.94 -1.74 -19.36
N VAL A 134 -7.82 -1.31 -19.93
CA VAL A 134 -6.47 -1.72 -19.47
C VAL A 134 -6.23 -1.28 -18.03
N ILE A 135 -6.47 0.00 -17.72
CA ILE A 135 -6.29 0.52 -16.36
C ILE A 135 -7.18 -0.21 -15.36
N VAL A 136 -8.45 -0.47 -15.69
CA VAL A 136 -9.35 -1.22 -14.81
C VAL A 136 -8.82 -2.64 -14.57
N ALA A 137 -8.39 -3.34 -15.60
CA ALA A 137 -7.85 -4.70 -15.47
C ALA A 137 -6.58 -4.74 -14.59
N GLU A 138 -5.64 -3.82 -14.79
CA GLU A 138 -4.41 -3.70 -14.00
C GLU A 138 -4.71 -3.35 -12.53
N VAL A 139 -5.69 -2.47 -12.29
CA VAL A 139 -6.15 -2.17 -10.93
C VAL A 139 -6.73 -3.41 -10.27
N LEU A 140 -7.64 -4.14 -10.93
CA LEU A 140 -8.24 -5.36 -10.38
C LEU A 140 -7.19 -6.46 -10.13
N GLN A 141 -6.20 -6.59 -11.01
CA GLN A 141 -5.07 -7.50 -10.81
C GLN A 141 -4.26 -7.11 -9.57
N ALA A 142 -3.96 -5.82 -9.38
CA ALA A 142 -3.31 -5.34 -8.16
C ALA A 142 -4.14 -5.65 -6.90
N ILE A 143 -5.46 -5.44 -6.95
CA ILE A 143 -6.37 -5.78 -5.84
C ILE A 143 -6.33 -7.27 -5.53
N THR A 144 -6.37 -8.17 -6.51
CA THR A 144 -6.34 -9.61 -6.16
C THR A 144 -4.96 -10.04 -5.67
N SER A 145 -3.88 -9.49 -6.23
CA SER A 145 -2.51 -9.92 -5.93
C SER A 145 -1.93 -9.29 -4.65
N HIS A 146 -2.59 -8.31 -4.01
CA HIS A 146 -2.09 -7.77 -2.73
C HIS A 146 -2.29 -8.74 -1.55
N ARG A 147 -3.03 -9.84 -1.71
CA ARG A 147 -3.21 -10.87 -0.68
C ARG A 147 -1.87 -11.48 -0.23
N ALA A 148 -1.88 -12.20 0.89
CA ALA A 148 -0.65 -12.76 1.48
C ALA A 148 0.09 -13.72 0.53
N ASP A 149 -0.65 -14.56 -0.18
CA ASP A 149 -0.20 -15.53 -1.18
C ASP A 149 -0.36 -15.04 -2.62
N GLY A 150 -0.55 -13.73 -2.82
CA GLY A 150 -0.79 -13.17 -4.13
C GLY A 150 0.47 -13.18 -4.99
N GLU A 151 0.28 -13.39 -6.29
CA GLU A 151 1.34 -13.36 -7.30
C GLU A 151 1.09 -12.15 -8.21
N PRO A 152 1.72 -10.99 -7.95
CA PRO A 152 1.66 -9.84 -8.85
C PRO A 152 2.21 -10.17 -10.24
N LEU A 153 1.46 -9.82 -11.28
CA LEU A 153 1.87 -9.98 -12.68
C LEU A 153 2.43 -8.68 -13.28
N SER A 154 2.12 -7.54 -12.67
CA SER A 154 2.64 -6.22 -13.03
C SER A 154 3.43 -5.59 -11.89
N LEU A 155 4.35 -4.70 -12.25
CA LEU A 155 5.10 -3.85 -11.32
C LEU A 155 4.14 -3.06 -10.42
N GLU A 156 3.06 -2.54 -10.97
CA GLU A 156 2.04 -1.76 -10.28
C GLU A 156 1.33 -2.57 -9.19
N ALA A 157 1.03 -3.85 -9.45
CA ALA A 157 0.51 -4.76 -8.44
C ALA A 157 1.54 -5.12 -7.36
N GLY A 158 2.80 -5.31 -7.74
CA GLY A 158 3.91 -5.49 -6.80
C GLY A 158 4.06 -4.30 -5.86
N ILE A 159 4.01 -3.08 -6.42
CA ILE A 159 4.03 -1.81 -5.69
C ILE A 159 2.88 -1.75 -4.69
N LEU A 160 1.65 -2.07 -5.09
CA LEU A 160 0.52 -2.05 -4.15
C LEU A 160 0.72 -3.04 -3.00
N ARG A 161 1.13 -4.28 -3.30
CA ARG A 161 1.34 -5.34 -2.30
C ARG A 161 2.37 -4.93 -1.26
N VAL A 162 3.49 -4.34 -1.69
CA VAL A 162 4.53 -3.85 -0.78
C VAL A 162 4.07 -2.57 -0.06
N ALA A 163 3.37 -1.66 -0.73
CA ALA A 163 2.85 -0.44 -0.12
C ALA A 163 1.85 -0.70 1.01
N ASP A 164 0.98 -1.70 0.84
CA ASP A 164 0.07 -2.19 1.90
C ASP A 164 0.86 -2.68 3.12
N ALA A 165 1.92 -3.46 2.89
CA ALA A 165 2.76 -3.98 3.96
C ALA A 165 3.49 -2.88 4.74
N LEU A 166 3.92 -1.81 4.06
CA LEU A 166 4.68 -0.69 4.64
C LEU A 166 3.85 0.22 5.54
N ASP A 167 2.53 0.06 5.58
CA ASP A 167 1.64 0.72 6.53
C ASP A 167 1.72 0.07 7.93
N MET A 168 2.93 -0.01 8.48
CA MET A 168 3.26 -0.72 9.73
C MET A 168 3.75 0.19 10.86
N ALA A 169 3.81 1.52 10.65
CA ALA A 169 4.35 2.47 11.63
C ALA A 169 3.44 2.66 12.88
N LYS A 170 4.06 3.01 14.02
CA LYS A 170 3.49 3.14 15.38
C LYS A 170 2.20 3.95 15.51
N GLY A 171 1.90 4.85 14.58
CA GLY A 171 0.69 5.67 14.62
C GLY A 171 -0.62 4.86 14.64
N ARG A 172 -0.57 3.58 14.25
CA ARG A 172 -1.74 2.70 14.02
C ARG A 172 -1.99 1.64 15.10
N SER A 173 -0.97 1.20 15.81
CA SER A 173 -1.07 0.17 16.86
C SER A 173 -1.50 0.71 18.23
N ARG A 174 -1.67 2.03 18.33
CA ARG A 174 -1.99 2.73 19.59
C ARG A 174 -3.36 2.31 20.16
N ILE A 175 -4.37 2.12 19.32
CA ILE A 175 -5.75 1.82 19.78
C ILE A 175 -5.88 0.41 20.38
N PRO A 176 -5.38 -0.69 19.76
CA PRO A 176 -5.42 -2.01 20.38
C PRO A 176 -4.55 -2.10 21.65
N PHE A 177 -3.40 -1.42 21.65
CA PHE A 177 -2.47 -1.40 22.79
C PHE A 177 -3.07 -0.69 24.01
N GLU A 178 -3.69 0.48 23.81
CA GLU A 178 -4.37 1.24 24.87
C GLU A 178 -5.62 0.52 25.43
N ARG A 179 -6.21 -0.41 24.66
CA ARG A 179 -7.31 -1.30 25.12
C ARG A 179 -6.83 -2.53 25.91
N GLY A 180 -5.54 -2.63 26.22
CA GLY A 180 -4.98 -3.69 27.07
C GLY A 180 -4.77 -5.04 26.36
N ARG A 181 -4.96 -5.12 25.04
CA ARG A 181 -4.64 -6.33 24.26
C ARG A 181 -3.21 -6.23 23.73
N VAL A 182 -2.26 -6.64 24.55
CA VAL A 182 -0.87 -6.79 24.14
C VAL A 182 -0.73 -8.11 23.38
N SER A 183 -0.78 -8.03 22.05
CA SER A 183 -0.35 -9.11 21.16
C SER A 183 1.06 -8.84 20.63
N MET A 184 1.75 -9.88 20.16
CA MET A 184 3.05 -9.72 19.50
C MET A 184 2.95 -8.79 18.27
N HIS A 185 1.80 -8.79 17.56
CA HIS A 185 1.56 -7.91 16.42
C HIS A 185 1.40 -6.44 16.83
N SER A 186 0.63 -6.16 17.89
CA SER A 186 0.46 -4.78 18.37
C SER A 186 1.74 -4.22 18.98
N LEU A 187 2.53 -5.06 19.66
CA LEU A 187 3.82 -4.67 20.24
C LEU A 187 4.86 -4.37 19.16
N SER A 188 5.01 -5.27 18.19
CA SER A 188 5.98 -5.10 17.10
C SER A 188 5.63 -3.93 16.17
N ALA A 189 4.35 -3.66 15.91
CA ALA A 189 3.94 -2.46 15.18
C ALA A 189 4.19 -1.17 15.97
N ALA A 190 4.04 -1.18 17.31
CA ALA A 190 4.40 -0.03 18.15
C ALA A 190 5.92 0.23 18.22
N ALA A 191 6.73 -0.77 17.85
CA ALA A 191 8.17 -0.65 17.79
C ALA A 191 8.67 0.07 16.53
N ILE A 192 7.85 0.23 15.49
CA ILE A 192 8.23 0.93 14.25
C ILE A 192 7.97 2.43 14.41
N ASP A 193 9.02 3.24 14.48
CA ASP A 193 8.90 4.69 14.60
C ASP A 193 8.57 5.38 13.28
N GLU A 194 9.29 5.00 12.23
CA GLU A 194 9.22 5.64 10.92
C GLU A 194 9.56 4.64 9.81
N VAL A 195 8.93 4.85 8.65
CA VAL A 195 9.27 4.16 7.39
C VAL A 195 9.56 5.24 6.35
N SER A 196 10.78 5.27 5.86
CA SER A 196 11.25 6.17 4.80
C SER A 196 11.51 5.39 3.50
N ILE A 197 11.49 6.12 2.39
CA ILE A 197 11.62 5.55 1.03
C ILE A 197 12.47 6.53 0.24
N ASP A 198 13.67 6.13 -0.14
CA ASP A 198 14.66 7.03 -0.72
C ASP A 198 15.43 6.32 -1.85
N ASP A 199 16.39 7.03 -2.45
CA ASP A 199 17.32 6.42 -3.40
C ASP A 199 18.14 5.33 -2.68
N GLY A 200 18.21 4.14 -3.26
CA GLY A 200 19.07 3.08 -2.72
C GLY A 200 20.49 3.15 -3.25
N GLU A 201 21.39 2.46 -2.56
CA GLU A 201 22.80 2.37 -2.93
C GLU A 201 23.08 1.15 -3.83
N GLU A 202 22.54 -0.03 -3.47
CA GLU A 202 22.74 -1.25 -4.25
C GLU A 202 21.56 -1.52 -5.20
N ARG A 203 20.36 -1.08 -4.81
CA ARG A 203 19.11 -1.22 -5.58
C ARG A 203 18.44 0.14 -5.81
N PRO A 204 17.60 0.30 -6.85
CA PRO A 204 16.88 1.54 -7.16
C PRO A 204 16.18 2.25 -5.98
N VAL A 205 15.60 1.47 -5.05
CA VAL A 205 14.83 2.00 -3.92
C VAL A 205 15.38 1.45 -2.62
N ARG A 206 15.61 2.35 -1.65
CA ARG A 206 15.85 1.98 -0.26
C ARG A 206 14.59 2.22 0.56
N ILE A 207 14.17 1.20 1.29
CA ILE A 207 13.18 1.32 2.36
C ILE A 207 13.95 1.25 3.67
N GLU A 208 13.88 2.34 4.44
CA GLU A 208 14.51 2.39 5.76
C GLU A 208 13.42 2.40 6.84
N ILE A 209 13.59 1.54 7.84
CA ILE A 209 12.64 1.30 8.91
C ILE A 209 13.33 1.63 10.24
N LEU A 210 12.94 2.74 10.84
CA LEU A 210 13.43 3.16 12.15
C LEU A 210 12.59 2.50 13.24
N MET A 211 13.24 1.87 14.21
CA MET A 211 12.59 1.13 15.28
C MET A 211 13.10 1.56 16.64
N ASN A 212 12.20 1.66 17.63
CA ASN A 212 12.56 1.97 19.02
C ASN A 212 12.91 0.73 19.85
N ASN A 213 12.64 -0.48 19.36
CA ASN A 213 13.04 -1.73 20.01
C ASN A 213 13.08 -2.92 19.02
N SER A 214 13.72 -4.01 19.44
CA SER A 214 13.94 -5.22 18.62
C SER A 214 12.68 -5.97 18.20
N SER A 215 11.54 -5.79 18.89
CA SER A 215 10.29 -6.45 18.50
C SER A 215 9.76 -5.99 17.15
N GLY A 216 10.18 -4.83 16.64
CA GLY A 216 9.86 -4.37 15.29
C GLY A 216 10.30 -5.33 14.19
N LEU A 217 11.35 -6.13 14.43
CA LEU A 217 11.82 -7.16 13.51
C LEU A 217 10.72 -8.17 13.16
N TYR A 218 9.74 -8.42 14.03
CA TYR A 218 8.61 -9.29 13.71
C TYR A 218 7.71 -8.71 12.61
N GLN A 219 7.58 -7.39 12.49
CA GLN A 219 6.88 -6.76 11.35
C GLN A 219 7.72 -6.85 10.08
N VAL A 220 9.01 -6.57 10.19
CA VAL A 220 9.93 -6.58 9.04
C VAL A 220 10.04 -8.00 8.44
N ASP A 221 10.36 -9.01 9.27
CA ASP A 221 10.56 -10.38 8.80
C ASP A 221 9.21 -11.12 8.57
N GLY A 222 8.20 -10.86 9.40
CA GLY A 222 6.91 -11.56 9.30
C GLY A 222 5.95 -11.00 8.25
N LEU A 223 5.82 -9.67 8.17
CA LEU A 223 4.85 -9.01 7.28
C LEU A 223 5.51 -8.54 5.98
N LEU A 224 6.56 -7.73 6.08
CA LEU A 224 7.16 -7.10 4.89
C LEU A 224 7.85 -8.13 4.01
N LYS A 225 8.67 -9.01 4.58
CA LYS A 225 9.34 -10.08 3.82
C LYS A 225 8.37 -10.94 3.03
N ALA A 226 7.27 -11.35 3.67
CA ALA A 226 6.25 -12.19 3.03
C ALA A 226 5.58 -11.47 1.86
N LYS A 227 5.40 -10.15 1.96
CA LYS A 227 4.77 -9.32 0.93
C LYS A 227 5.73 -8.88 -0.18
N LEU A 228 7.02 -8.75 0.13
CA LEU A 228 8.08 -8.43 -0.82
C LEU A 228 8.47 -9.66 -1.65
N ARG A 229 8.52 -10.85 -1.02
CA ARG A 229 8.83 -12.09 -1.72
C ARG A 229 7.71 -12.49 -2.68
N GLY A 230 8.09 -12.79 -3.92
CA GLY A 230 7.21 -13.03 -5.05
C GLY A 230 6.47 -11.78 -5.53
N SER A 231 6.90 -10.56 -5.15
CA SER A 231 6.17 -9.33 -5.53
C SER A 231 6.63 -8.74 -6.86
N GLY A 232 7.77 -9.17 -7.38
CA GLY A 232 8.46 -8.55 -8.52
C GLY A 232 9.28 -7.30 -8.16
N LEU A 233 9.32 -6.88 -6.88
CA LEU A 233 10.11 -5.73 -6.43
C LEU A 233 11.44 -6.11 -5.79
N GLU A 234 11.69 -7.39 -5.56
CA GLU A 234 12.92 -7.92 -4.96
C GLU A 234 14.19 -7.43 -5.68
N PRO A 235 14.24 -7.37 -7.03
CA PRO A 235 15.43 -6.84 -7.72
C PRO A 235 15.63 -5.33 -7.53
N TYR A 236 14.59 -4.61 -7.12
CA TYR A 236 14.55 -3.15 -7.15
C TYR A 236 14.59 -2.48 -5.77
N VAL A 237 14.35 -3.24 -4.71
CA VAL A 237 14.17 -2.71 -3.35
C VAL A 237 15.19 -3.32 -2.40
N GLU A 238 15.96 -2.49 -1.71
CA GLU A 238 16.73 -2.86 -0.53
C GLU A 238 15.98 -2.40 0.73
N VAL A 239 15.94 -3.23 1.77
CA VAL A 239 15.27 -2.90 3.04
C VAL A 239 16.29 -2.93 4.18
N LEU A 240 16.39 -1.80 4.88
CA LEU A 240 17.26 -1.61 6.04
C LEU A 240 16.40 -1.29 7.26
N ALA A 241 16.56 -2.04 8.34
CA ALA A 241 15.90 -1.78 9.61
C ALA A 241 16.94 -1.43 10.68
N HIS A 242 16.74 -0.29 11.34
CA HIS A 242 17.66 0.28 12.34
C HIS A 242 16.96 0.39 13.69
N ILE A 243 17.67 -0.01 14.77
CA ILE A 243 17.19 0.18 16.14
C ILE A 243 17.85 1.43 16.74
N ASP A 244 17.08 2.50 16.86
CA ASP A 244 17.55 3.78 17.43
C ASP A 244 17.03 3.96 18.86
N THR A 245 17.67 3.25 19.80
CA THR A 245 17.41 3.40 21.23
C THR A 245 18.68 3.23 22.04
N GLU A 246 18.83 4.02 23.10
CA GLU A 246 19.90 3.88 24.11
C GLU A 246 19.51 2.92 25.25
N SER A 247 18.23 2.56 25.33
CA SER A 247 17.64 1.86 26.48
C SER A 247 17.58 0.34 26.35
N GLU A 248 17.90 -0.21 25.17
CA GLU A 248 17.95 -1.66 24.90
C GLU A 248 19.37 -2.09 24.51
N LYS A 249 19.80 -3.28 24.96
CA LYS A 249 21.03 -3.89 24.48
C LYS A 249 20.85 -4.24 22.99
N ARG A 250 21.53 -3.49 22.12
CA ARG A 250 21.48 -3.66 20.66
C ARG A 250 22.14 -4.97 20.24
N LEU A 251 21.38 -6.07 20.28
CA LEU A 251 21.86 -7.38 19.84
C LEU A 251 22.00 -7.44 18.31
N VAL A 252 21.14 -6.72 17.58
CA VAL A 252 21.17 -6.56 16.12
C VAL A 252 20.97 -5.07 15.80
N PRO A 253 22.04 -4.28 15.66
CA PRO A 253 21.91 -2.83 15.47
C PRO A 253 21.36 -2.44 14.09
N VAL A 254 21.66 -3.25 13.07
CA VAL A 254 21.16 -3.10 11.70
C VAL A 254 20.72 -4.47 11.22
N TYR A 255 19.51 -4.55 10.68
CA TYR A 255 18.98 -5.74 10.03
C TYR A 255 18.75 -5.44 8.55
N ARG A 256 19.38 -6.22 7.68
CA ARG A 256 19.14 -6.18 6.24
C ARG A 256 18.18 -7.29 5.89
N LEU A 257 17.11 -6.96 5.18
CA LEU A 257 16.19 -7.97 4.67
C LEU A 257 16.74 -8.52 3.36
N ASP A 258 17.09 -9.81 3.36
CA ASP A 258 17.32 -10.55 2.12
C ASP A 258 15.97 -11.09 1.62
N PRO A 259 15.41 -10.55 0.51
CA PRO A 259 14.15 -11.01 -0.05
C PRO A 259 14.24 -12.38 -0.73
#